data_AF-A0A7Y9FDJ3-F1
#
_entry.id   AF-A0A7Y9FDJ3-F1
#
_cell.length_a   1.000
_cell.length_b   1.000
_cell.length_c   1.000
_cell.angle_alpha   90.00
_cell.angle_beta   90.00
_cell.angle_gamma   90.00
#
_symmetry.space_group_name_H-M   'P 1'
#
loop_
_entity.id
_entity.type
_entity.pdbx_description
1 polymer ?
#
loop_
_entity_poly.entity_id
_entity_poly.type
_entity_poly.pdbx_seq_one_letter_code
_entity_poly.pdbx_strand_id
1 'polypeptide(L)'
;MTSPLDRPLADAPDDRPADVPTLLQRLPSEPGRPRVTWYGDDGERVELSGAVLLNWVTKTTNLLVEEHDAGPGTQVLLDLPAHWRTLVWALAVWRTGACVRTPGADGAAADVVVTDRPDEHPGAADLVVVTLPALARAYPGTLPPGAVDAAAAVMTYGDALGYVPAPDPHAPALADVPHRTLLARVPAPAPRSRALRAASPGRVTAADLATAVGVLAADGSLVLVSARTAGALHDDAARHERLVAQENVTDDDLVTTTVWP
;
A
#
# COMPACT_ATOMS: atom_id res chain seq x y z
N MET A 1 19.27 37.14 34.74
CA MET A 1 18.18 37.28 33.75
C MET A 1 18.54 36.40 32.57
N THR A 2 18.00 35.19 32.55
CA THR A 2 18.23 34.19 31.50
C THR A 2 17.47 34.62 30.24
N SER A 3 18.15 34.62 29.10
CA SER A 3 17.62 35.05 27.80
C SER A 3 16.39 34.22 27.41
N PRO A 4 15.32 34.80 26.83
CA PRO A 4 14.13 34.07 26.39
C PRO A 4 14.38 33.08 25.22
N LEU A 5 15.61 32.98 24.72
CA LEU A 5 15.98 32.24 23.51
C LEU A 5 16.65 30.87 23.77
N ASP A 6 16.87 30.48 25.03
CA ASP A 6 17.47 29.18 25.40
C ASP A 6 16.44 28.12 25.83
N ARG A 7 15.18 28.25 25.40
CA ARG A 7 14.24 27.13 25.55
C ARG A 7 14.50 26.18 24.37
N PRO A 8 14.99 24.94 24.58
CA PRO A 8 14.98 23.96 23.50
C PRO A 8 13.53 23.88 23.00
N LEU A 9 13.34 24.06 21.69
CA LEU A 9 12.11 23.63 21.05
C LEU A 9 11.98 22.16 21.46
N ALA A 10 10.95 21.82 22.24
CA ALA A 10 10.67 20.42 22.49
C ALA A 10 10.48 19.82 21.09
N ASP A 11 11.39 18.93 20.67
CA ASP A 11 11.13 18.05 19.55
C ASP A 11 9.80 17.41 19.87
N ALA A 12 8.75 17.79 19.12
CA ALA A 12 7.51 17.06 19.20
C ALA A 12 7.89 15.60 18.94
N PRO A 13 7.57 14.65 19.83
CA PRO A 13 7.85 13.26 19.54
C PRO A 13 7.20 12.97 18.19
N ASP A 14 7.98 12.42 17.26
CA ASP A 14 7.46 11.93 15.99
C ASP A 14 6.38 10.89 16.34
N ASP A 15 5.10 11.28 16.31
CA ASP A 15 3.95 10.40 16.60
C ASP A 15 3.73 9.40 15.45
N ARG A 16 4.73 9.23 14.61
CA ARG A 16 4.77 8.20 13.59
C ARG A 16 4.86 6.82 14.26
N PRO A 17 4.07 5.84 13.80
CA PRO A 17 4.25 4.45 14.23
C PRO A 17 5.66 3.95 13.88
N ALA A 18 6.26 3.17 14.79
CA ALA A 18 7.61 2.65 14.61
C ALA A 18 7.71 1.61 13.48
N ASP A 19 6.61 0.92 13.18
CA ASP A 19 6.54 -0.17 12.21
C ASP A 19 5.11 -0.36 11.66
N VAL A 20 4.98 -1.23 10.66
CA VAL A 20 3.68 -1.53 10.03
C VAL A 20 2.68 -2.16 11.02
N PRO A 21 3.04 -3.10 11.92
CA PRO A 21 2.11 -3.58 12.94
C PRO A 21 1.50 -2.46 13.81
N THR A 22 2.32 -1.50 14.26
CA THR A 22 1.85 -0.36 15.05
C THR A 22 0.96 0.57 14.21
N LEU A 23 1.30 0.79 12.93
CA LEU A 23 0.45 1.53 12.00
C LEU A 23 -0.94 0.87 11.86
N LEU A 24 -0.98 -0.44 11.63
CA LEU A 24 -2.21 -1.20 11.43
C LEU A 24 -3.15 -1.13 12.65
N GLN A 25 -2.59 -1.16 13.87
CA GLN A 25 -3.37 -1.00 15.11
C GLN A 25 -4.01 0.40 15.24
N ARG A 26 -3.39 1.42 14.65
CA ARG A 26 -3.89 2.81 14.70
C ARG A 26 -4.95 3.11 13.64
N LEU A 27 -4.98 2.38 12.52
CA LEU A 27 -5.92 2.63 11.41
C LEU A 27 -7.39 2.76 11.83
N PRO A 28 -7.98 1.87 12.66
CA PRO A 28 -9.41 1.90 12.99
C PRO A 28 -9.80 2.95 14.04
N SER A 29 -8.88 3.79 14.51
CA SER A 29 -9.13 4.78 15.58
C SER A 29 -10.22 5.81 15.26
N GLU A 30 -10.47 6.09 13.97
CA GLU A 30 -11.49 7.04 13.52
C GLU A 30 -12.39 6.42 12.43
N PRO A 31 -13.52 5.81 12.81
CA PRO A 31 -14.38 5.05 11.89
C PRO A 31 -14.96 5.86 10.72
N GLY A 32 -15.17 7.17 10.91
CA GLY A 32 -15.77 8.05 9.91
C GLY A 32 -14.79 8.60 8.87
N ARG A 33 -13.48 8.33 9.00
CA ARG A 33 -12.46 8.85 8.09
C ARG A 33 -11.97 7.76 7.13
N PRO A 34 -12.15 7.89 5.81
CA PRO A 34 -11.55 6.95 4.87
C PRO A 34 -10.03 7.05 4.92
N ARG A 35 -9.35 5.91 4.98
CA ARG A 35 -7.87 5.84 4.98
C ARG A 35 -7.31 5.70 3.59
N VAL A 36 -8.04 5.01 2.71
CA VAL A 36 -7.69 4.86 1.30
C VAL A 36 -8.94 5.10 0.47
N THR A 37 -8.84 5.99 -0.51
CA THR A 37 -9.83 6.17 -1.56
C THR A 37 -9.13 5.95 -2.89
N TRP A 38 -9.69 5.07 -3.71
CA TRP A 38 -9.17 4.74 -5.02
C TRP A 38 -10.13 5.23 -6.09
N TYR A 39 -9.56 5.85 -7.12
CA TYR A 39 -10.24 6.20 -8.36
C TYR A 39 -9.58 5.43 -9.50
N GLY A 40 -10.27 4.39 -9.95
CA GLY A 40 -9.81 3.56 -11.05
C GLY A 40 -10.18 4.11 -12.41
N ASP A 41 -10.05 3.24 -13.40
CA ASP A 41 -10.51 3.52 -14.76
C ASP A 41 -12.04 3.42 -14.84
N ASP A 42 -12.62 3.99 -15.89
CA ASP A 42 -14.05 3.84 -16.22
C ASP A 42 -15.04 4.20 -15.08
N GLY A 43 -14.62 5.11 -14.20
CA GLY A 43 -15.44 5.61 -13.09
C GLY A 43 -15.45 4.73 -11.85
N GLU A 44 -14.58 3.71 -11.76
CA GLU A 44 -14.43 2.91 -10.54
C GLU A 44 -14.01 3.80 -9.36
N ARG A 45 -14.73 3.68 -8.24
CA ARG A 45 -14.37 4.30 -6.96
C ARG A 45 -14.47 3.29 -5.83
N VAL A 46 -13.41 3.17 -5.04
CA VAL A 46 -13.38 2.36 -3.82
C VAL A 46 -13.01 3.24 -2.65
N GLU A 47 -13.65 3.02 -1.51
CA GLU A 47 -13.34 3.71 -0.27
C GLU A 47 -13.19 2.70 0.85
N LEU A 48 -12.06 2.76 1.56
CA LEU A 48 -11.75 1.88 2.67
C LEU A 48 -11.60 2.71 3.94
N SER A 49 -12.46 2.45 4.91
CA SER A 49 -12.23 2.90 6.29
C SER A 49 -11.01 2.18 6.88
N GLY A 50 -10.47 2.69 7.97
CA GLY A 50 -9.35 2.04 8.67
C GLY A 50 -9.69 0.62 9.13
N ALA A 51 -10.91 0.38 9.59
CA ALA A 51 -11.38 -0.95 10.00
C ALA A 51 -11.50 -1.92 8.82
N VAL A 52 -12.03 -1.45 7.68
CA VAL A 52 -12.13 -2.28 6.46
C VAL A 52 -10.74 -2.59 5.94
N LEU A 53 -9.85 -1.60 5.84
CA LEU A 53 -8.47 -1.81 5.41
C LEU A 53 -7.76 -2.84 6.30
N LEU A 54 -7.84 -2.68 7.62
CA LEU A 54 -7.26 -3.62 8.58
C LEU A 54 -7.80 -5.05 8.39
N ASN A 55 -9.11 -5.21 8.19
CA ASN A 55 -9.71 -6.53 7.95
C ASN A 55 -9.17 -7.20 6.69
N TRP A 56 -9.07 -6.45 5.57
CA TRP A 56 -8.46 -6.95 4.34
C TRP A 56 -7.00 -7.36 4.56
N VAL A 57 -6.21 -6.51 5.21
CA VAL A 57 -4.80 -6.80 5.53
C VAL A 57 -4.68 -8.04 6.41
N THR A 58 -5.52 -8.21 7.43
CA THR A 58 -5.54 -9.39 8.30
C THR A 58 -5.82 -10.67 7.52
N LYS A 59 -6.86 -10.69 6.69
CA LYS A 59 -7.20 -11.86 5.88
C LYS A 59 -6.10 -12.21 4.89
N THR A 60 -5.52 -11.21 4.22
CA THR A 60 -4.40 -11.40 3.30
C THR A 60 -3.13 -11.86 4.03
N THR A 61 -2.89 -11.40 5.26
CA THR A 61 -1.78 -11.88 6.10
C THR A 61 -1.99 -13.35 6.46
N ASN A 62 -3.19 -13.75 6.87
CA ASN A 62 -3.50 -15.15 7.17
C ASN A 62 -3.32 -16.04 5.94
N LEU A 63 -3.78 -15.61 4.75
CA LEU A 63 -3.53 -16.32 3.49
C LEU A 63 -2.02 -16.51 3.24
N LEU A 64 -1.24 -15.45 3.35
CA LEU A 64 0.22 -15.51 3.15
C LEU A 64 0.91 -16.47 4.13
N VAL A 65 0.49 -16.48 5.39
CA VAL A 65 1.07 -17.36 6.41
C VAL A 65 0.64 -18.82 6.22
N GLU A 66 -0.64 -19.06 5.93
CA GLU A 66 -1.23 -20.40 5.91
C GLU A 66 -0.96 -21.16 4.61
N GLU A 67 -0.99 -20.48 3.46
CA GLU A 67 -0.82 -21.13 2.14
C GLU A 67 0.62 -21.05 1.61
N HIS A 68 1.37 -20.04 2.02
CA HIS A 68 2.69 -19.73 1.46
C HIS A 68 3.81 -19.71 2.49
N ASP A 69 3.53 -20.12 3.74
CA ASP A 69 4.47 -20.12 4.86
C ASP A 69 5.23 -18.78 5.01
N ALA A 70 4.61 -17.66 4.63
CA ALA A 70 5.29 -16.40 4.52
C ALA A 70 5.63 -15.84 5.90
N GLY A 71 6.89 -15.43 6.08
CA GLY A 71 7.38 -14.87 7.33
C GLY A 71 8.70 -14.12 7.14
N PRO A 72 9.44 -13.87 8.25
CA PRO A 72 10.77 -13.26 8.17
C PRO A 72 11.69 -14.03 7.21
N GLY A 73 12.28 -13.32 6.25
CA GLY A 73 13.15 -13.90 5.21
C GLY A 73 12.46 -14.14 3.86
N THR A 74 11.14 -14.36 3.83
CA THR A 74 10.38 -14.55 2.60
C THR A 74 10.46 -13.31 1.69
N GLN A 75 10.72 -13.51 0.40
CA GLN A 75 10.72 -12.50 -0.65
C GLN A 75 9.41 -12.57 -1.45
N VAL A 76 8.57 -11.54 -1.35
CA VAL A 76 7.29 -11.48 -2.07
C VAL A 76 7.35 -10.43 -3.17
N LEU A 77 7.26 -10.88 -4.43
CA LEU A 77 7.17 -9.98 -5.58
C LEU A 77 5.73 -9.51 -5.76
N LEU A 78 5.53 -8.19 -5.74
CA LEU A 78 4.28 -7.55 -6.12
C LEU A 78 4.37 -7.07 -7.58
N ASP A 79 4.16 -7.97 -8.54
CA ASP A 79 4.02 -7.63 -9.96
C ASP A 79 2.59 -7.17 -10.27
N LEU A 80 2.21 -6.05 -9.65
CA LEU A 80 0.88 -5.44 -9.73
C LEU A 80 1.00 -3.98 -10.16
N PRO A 81 -0.04 -3.36 -10.73
CA PRO A 81 -0.07 -1.92 -10.88
C PRO A 81 -0.14 -1.22 -9.51
N ALA A 82 0.20 0.06 -9.44
CA ALA A 82 -0.05 0.87 -8.26
C ALA A 82 -1.57 1.01 -8.05
N HIS A 83 -2.12 0.25 -7.09
CA HIS A 83 -3.55 0.02 -6.91
C HIS A 83 -3.87 -0.19 -5.42
N TRP A 84 -5.12 0.03 -4.99
CA TRP A 84 -5.50 -0.17 -3.59
C TRP A 84 -5.29 -1.61 -3.11
N ARG A 85 -5.54 -2.60 -3.99
CA ARG A 85 -5.24 -4.02 -3.70
C ARG A 85 -3.74 -4.24 -3.50
N THR A 86 -2.90 -3.59 -4.29
CA THR A 86 -1.44 -3.67 -4.14
C THR A 86 -0.98 -3.15 -2.78
N LEU A 87 -1.59 -2.07 -2.29
CA LEU A 87 -1.34 -1.55 -0.94
C LEU A 87 -1.78 -2.54 0.14
N VAL A 88 -2.93 -3.19 0.00
CA VAL A 88 -3.38 -4.26 0.92
C VAL A 88 -2.35 -5.40 0.97
N TRP A 89 -1.90 -5.88 -0.19
CA TRP A 89 -0.88 -6.93 -0.29
C TRP A 89 0.45 -6.50 0.34
N ALA A 90 0.93 -5.28 0.06
CA ALA A 90 2.16 -4.77 0.65
C ALA A 90 2.08 -4.70 2.19
N LEU A 91 0.98 -4.16 2.73
CA LEU A 91 0.73 -4.12 4.18
C LEU A 91 0.68 -5.51 4.81
N ALA A 92 0.08 -6.49 4.13
CA ALA A 92 0.02 -7.87 4.58
C ALA A 92 1.40 -8.54 4.58
N VAL A 93 2.19 -8.37 3.52
CA VAL A 93 3.58 -8.87 3.43
C VAL A 93 4.43 -8.29 4.56
N TRP A 94 4.37 -6.98 4.80
CA TRP A 94 5.13 -6.40 5.91
C TRP A 94 4.60 -6.88 7.27
N ARG A 95 3.30 -7.17 7.40
CA ARG A 95 2.73 -7.71 8.63
C ARG A 95 3.25 -9.12 8.94
N THR A 96 3.58 -9.95 7.94
CA THR A 96 4.24 -11.24 8.17
C THR A 96 5.71 -11.11 8.56
N GLY A 97 6.30 -9.92 8.38
CA GLY A 97 7.74 -9.67 8.52
C GLY A 97 8.54 -9.98 7.25
N ALA A 98 7.88 -10.37 6.18
CA ALA A 98 8.49 -10.62 4.87
C ALA A 98 8.92 -9.33 4.16
N CYS A 99 9.70 -9.50 3.10
CA CYS A 99 10.20 -8.41 2.25
C CYS A 99 9.34 -8.29 0.99
N VAL A 100 8.86 -7.08 0.71
CA VAL A 100 8.25 -6.72 -0.57
C VAL A 100 9.34 -6.46 -1.61
N ARG A 101 9.14 -7.02 -2.80
CA ARG A 101 9.91 -6.74 -4.02
C ARG A 101 8.97 -6.17 -5.07
N THR A 102 9.47 -5.20 -5.84
CA THR A 102 8.76 -4.65 -7.00
C THR A 102 9.49 -5.04 -8.28
N PRO A 103 8.80 -5.11 -9.44
CA PRO A 103 9.46 -5.38 -10.71
C PRO A 103 10.64 -4.44 -10.97
N GLY A 104 11.73 -4.98 -11.53
CA GLY A 104 12.96 -4.23 -11.80
C GLY A 104 13.89 -4.01 -10.60
N ALA A 105 13.47 -4.37 -9.37
CA ALA A 105 14.32 -4.30 -8.17
C ALA A 105 15.12 -5.61 -7.98
N ASP A 106 16.32 -5.67 -8.54
CA ASP A 106 17.35 -6.73 -8.46
C ASP A 106 16.89 -8.16 -8.79
N GLY A 107 17.67 -8.88 -9.60
CA GLY A 107 17.32 -10.20 -10.18
C GLY A 107 17.29 -11.41 -9.23
N ALA A 108 17.04 -11.21 -7.93
CA ALA A 108 16.84 -12.31 -7.00
C ALA A 108 15.46 -12.96 -7.20
N ALA A 109 15.39 -14.29 -7.11
CA ALA A 109 14.12 -15.01 -7.20
C ALA A 109 13.20 -14.63 -6.02
N ALA A 110 11.92 -14.50 -6.31
CA ALA A 110 10.89 -14.35 -5.28
C ALA A 110 10.37 -15.72 -4.86
N ASP A 111 10.06 -15.87 -3.58
CA ASP A 111 9.45 -17.09 -3.04
C ASP A 111 7.96 -17.13 -3.42
N VAL A 112 7.28 -15.97 -3.34
CA VAL A 112 5.88 -15.78 -3.71
C VAL A 112 5.75 -14.67 -4.73
N VAL A 113 5.00 -14.92 -5.81
CA VAL A 113 4.64 -13.90 -6.81
C VAL A 113 3.16 -13.56 -6.69
N VAL A 114 2.86 -12.29 -6.47
CA VAL A 114 1.51 -11.73 -6.49
C VAL A 114 1.36 -10.89 -7.76
N THR A 115 0.47 -11.27 -8.67
CA THR A 115 0.37 -10.66 -10.00
C THR A 115 -1.07 -10.59 -10.54
N ASP A 116 -1.34 -9.64 -11.43
CA ASP A 116 -2.54 -9.57 -12.27
C ASP A 116 -2.34 -10.23 -13.65
N ARG A 117 -1.14 -10.75 -13.94
CA ARG A 117 -0.75 -11.38 -15.21
C ARG A 117 -0.07 -12.73 -14.97
N PRO A 118 -0.83 -13.76 -14.57
CA PRO A 118 -0.27 -15.07 -14.24
C PRO A 118 0.61 -15.68 -15.35
N ASP A 119 0.27 -15.45 -16.62
CA ASP A 119 0.98 -16.04 -17.77
C ASP A 119 2.42 -15.54 -17.93
N GLU A 120 2.80 -14.42 -17.30
CA GLU A 120 4.16 -13.90 -17.31
C GLU A 120 5.07 -14.55 -16.26
N HIS A 121 4.52 -15.40 -15.38
CA HIS A 121 5.24 -16.07 -14.29
C HIS A 121 5.09 -17.59 -14.31
N PRO A 122 5.36 -18.28 -15.44
CA PRO A 122 5.11 -19.72 -15.58
C PRO A 122 6.00 -20.62 -14.69
N GLY A 123 7.03 -20.05 -14.06
CA GLY A 123 7.97 -20.75 -13.18
C GLY A 123 7.89 -20.32 -11.71
N ALA A 124 6.92 -19.49 -11.34
CA ALA A 124 6.72 -19.15 -9.93
C ALA A 124 6.32 -20.41 -9.15
N ALA A 125 7.03 -20.69 -8.06
CA ALA A 125 6.70 -21.82 -7.17
C ALA A 125 5.35 -21.56 -6.51
N ASP A 126 5.21 -20.38 -5.92
CA ASP A 126 3.97 -19.89 -5.35
C ASP A 126 3.46 -18.69 -6.13
N LEU A 127 2.24 -18.81 -6.67
CA LEU A 127 1.62 -17.80 -7.51
C LEU A 127 0.26 -17.41 -6.97
N VAL A 128 0.09 -16.12 -6.70
CA VAL A 128 -1.18 -15.52 -6.32
C VAL A 128 -1.67 -14.59 -7.42
N VAL A 129 -2.88 -14.84 -7.90
CA VAL A 129 -3.50 -14.08 -8.97
C VAL A 129 -4.48 -13.06 -8.40
N VAL A 130 -4.22 -11.77 -8.65
CA VAL A 130 -5.05 -10.65 -8.19
C VAL A 130 -5.90 -10.13 -9.32
N THR A 131 -7.22 -10.24 -9.14
CA THR A 131 -8.19 -9.61 -10.04
C THR A 131 -8.43 -8.17 -9.59
N LEU A 132 -8.06 -7.20 -10.43
CA LEU A 132 -8.06 -5.78 -10.04
C LEU A 132 -9.46 -5.18 -9.78
N PRO A 133 -10.48 -5.40 -10.64
CA PRO A 133 -11.81 -4.81 -10.45
C PRO A 133 -12.33 -4.97 -9.02
N ALA A 134 -12.86 -3.89 -8.45
CA ALA A 134 -13.24 -3.82 -7.05
C ALA A 134 -14.26 -4.88 -6.63
N LEU A 135 -15.21 -5.18 -7.52
CA LEU A 135 -16.31 -6.13 -7.27
C LEU A 135 -15.99 -7.57 -7.74
N ALA A 136 -14.78 -7.83 -8.22
CA ALA A 136 -14.40 -9.18 -8.61
C ALA A 136 -14.42 -10.12 -7.41
N ARG A 137 -15.06 -11.28 -7.61
CA ARG A 137 -15.16 -12.37 -6.61
C ARG A 137 -14.32 -13.59 -6.97
N ALA A 138 -13.81 -13.64 -8.20
CA ALA A 138 -12.94 -14.67 -8.73
C ALA A 138 -12.18 -14.13 -9.94
N TYR A 139 -11.09 -14.80 -10.30
CA TYR A 139 -10.37 -14.60 -11.55
C TYR A 139 -11.24 -15.01 -12.74
N PRO A 140 -11.41 -14.14 -13.76
CA PRO A 140 -12.30 -14.42 -14.88
C PRO A 140 -11.72 -15.44 -15.88
N GLY A 141 -10.41 -15.70 -15.83
CA GLY A 141 -9.72 -16.62 -16.73
C GLY A 141 -9.47 -17.99 -16.13
N THR A 142 -8.68 -18.80 -16.82
CA THR A 142 -8.15 -20.06 -16.29
C THR A 142 -6.93 -19.77 -15.43
N LEU A 143 -6.96 -20.20 -14.17
CA LEU A 143 -5.80 -20.09 -13.27
C LEU A 143 -4.71 -21.07 -13.71
N PRO A 144 -3.43 -20.67 -13.66
CA PRO A 144 -2.33 -21.63 -13.78
C PRO A 144 -2.42 -22.72 -12.71
N PRO A 145 -1.90 -23.93 -12.98
CA PRO A 145 -1.84 -24.99 -11.98
C PRO A 145 -1.13 -24.53 -10.71
N GLY A 146 -1.75 -24.79 -9.55
CA GLY A 146 -1.21 -24.40 -8.24
C GLY A 146 -1.39 -22.93 -7.86
N ALA A 147 -1.88 -22.08 -8.77
CA ALA A 147 -2.08 -20.67 -8.46
C ALA A 147 -3.30 -20.43 -7.57
N VAL A 148 -3.17 -19.49 -6.64
CA VAL A 148 -4.24 -19.05 -5.74
C VAL A 148 -4.99 -17.87 -6.34
N ASP A 149 -6.31 -17.96 -6.43
CA ASP A 149 -7.16 -16.81 -6.77
C ASP A 149 -7.41 -15.93 -5.54
N ALA A 150 -6.76 -14.76 -5.50
CA ALA A 150 -6.88 -13.84 -4.38
C ALA A 150 -8.32 -13.38 -4.12
N ALA A 151 -9.13 -13.17 -5.17
CA ALA A 151 -10.48 -12.64 -5.02
C ALA A 151 -11.42 -13.67 -4.38
N ALA A 152 -11.22 -14.95 -4.68
CA ALA A 152 -11.97 -16.05 -4.09
C ALA A 152 -11.41 -16.44 -2.69
N ALA A 153 -10.09 -16.47 -2.55
CA ALA A 153 -9.42 -17.00 -1.36
C ALA A 153 -9.45 -16.02 -0.17
N VAL A 154 -9.09 -14.74 -0.36
CA VAL A 154 -8.93 -13.80 0.77
C VAL A 154 -10.18 -13.73 1.67
N MET A 155 -11.37 -13.81 1.07
CA MET A 155 -12.62 -13.70 1.81
C MET A 155 -12.94 -14.92 2.69
N THR A 156 -12.25 -16.06 2.52
CA THR A 156 -12.45 -17.27 3.32
C THR A 156 -11.63 -17.29 4.62
N TYR A 157 -10.56 -16.49 4.72
CA TYR A 157 -9.70 -16.43 5.90
C TYR A 157 -10.35 -15.65 7.05
N GLY A 158 -9.95 -15.97 8.28
CA GLY A 158 -10.41 -15.30 9.50
C GLY A 158 -10.07 -13.81 9.53
N ASP A 159 -10.90 -13.01 10.20
CA ASP A 159 -10.69 -11.58 10.47
C ASP A 159 -9.87 -11.29 11.75
N ALA A 160 -9.53 -12.35 12.50
CA ALA A 160 -8.52 -12.33 13.56
C ALA A 160 -7.19 -12.89 13.03
N LEU A 161 -6.10 -12.20 13.32
CA LEU A 161 -4.76 -12.72 13.04
C LEU A 161 -4.43 -13.87 14.00
N GLY A 162 -3.88 -14.94 13.46
CA GLY A 162 -3.17 -15.96 14.24
C GLY A 162 -1.88 -15.42 14.86
N TYR A 163 -1.01 -16.32 15.34
CA TYR A 163 0.31 -15.91 15.80
C TYR A 163 1.18 -15.51 14.61
N VAL A 164 1.56 -14.23 14.56
CA VAL A 164 2.53 -13.68 13.60
C VAL A 164 3.54 -12.85 14.39
N PRO A 165 4.83 -13.21 14.41
CA PRO A 165 5.85 -12.52 15.20
C PRO A 165 5.97 -11.05 14.77
N ALA A 166 6.52 -10.23 15.67
CA ALA A 166 6.91 -8.88 15.29
C ALA A 166 8.02 -8.96 14.21
N PRO A 167 7.96 -8.12 13.16
CA PRO A 167 9.05 -8.04 12.18
C PRO A 167 10.38 -7.70 12.85
N ASP A 168 11.48 -8.30 12.39
CA ASP A 168 12.81 -7.86 12.78
C ASP A 168 13.03 -6.43 12.24
N PRO A 169 13.29 -5.43 13.12
CA PRO A 169 13.45 -4.04 12.69
C PRO A 169 14.62 -3.82 11.72
N HIS A 170 15.60 -4.72 11.70
CA HIS A 170 16.77 -4.66 10.82
C HIS A 170 16.63 -5.47 9.54
N ALA A 171 15.66 -6.38 9.47
CA ALA A 171 15.40 -7.16 8.28
C ALA A 171 14.85 -6.28 7.15
N PRO A 172 15.12 -6.63 5.88
CA PRO A 172 14.60 -5.90 4.73
C PRO A 172 13.08 -6.02 4.66
N ALA A 173 12.42 -4.88 4.50
CA ALA A 173 10.97 -4.77 4.29
C ALA A 173 10.63 -4.44 2.84
N LEU A 174 11.45 -3.62 2.18
CA LEU A 174 11.25 -3.21 0.79
C LEU A 174 12.62 -3.09 0.12
N ALA A 175 12.99 -4.07 -0.70
CA ALA A 175 14.35 -4.21 -1.22
C ALA A 175 15.41 -4.12 -0.10
N ASP A 176 16.25 -3.08 -0.08
CA ASP A 176 17.27 -2.83 0.93
C ASP A 176 16.79 -2.00 2.13
N VAL A 177 15.54 -1.51 2.11
CA VAL A 177 14.96 -0.68 3.17
C VAL A 177 14.53 -1.57 4.34
N PRO A 178 15.08 -1.38 5.56
CA PRO A 178 14.68 -2.17 6.72
C PRO A 178 13.34 -1.73 7.32
N HIS A 179 12.64 -2.67 7.96
CA HIS A 179 11.32 -2.47 8.59
C HIS A 179 11.23 -1.20 9.45
N ARG A 180 12.23 -0.96 10.31
CA ARG A 180 12.28 0.22 11.21
C ARG A 180 12.33 1.58 10.52
N THR A 181 12.74 1.62 9.25
CA THR A 181 12.87 2.88 8.49
C THR A 181 11.85 2.99 7.36
N LEU A 182 11.08 1.94 7.08
CA LEU A 182 10.13 1.90 5.97
C LEU A 182 9.15 3.08 6.01
N LEU A 183 8.54 3.32 7.17
CA LEU A 183 7.52 4.37 7.34
C LEU A 183 8.08 5.80 7.31
N ALA A 184 9.40 5.93 7.48
CA ALA A 184 10.12 7.20 7.41
C ALA A 184 10.93 7.35 6.11
N ARG A 185 10.74 6.43 5.13
CA ARG A 185 11.56 6.38 3.91
C ARG A 185 11.36 7.60 3.01
N VAL A 186 10.18 8.19 3.06
CA VAL A 186 9.81 9.44 2.37
C VAL A 186 9.61 10.55 3.40
N PRO A 187 9.80 11.83 3.01
CA PRO A 187 9.45 12.97 3.85
C PRO A 187 8.02 12.82 4.39
N ALA A 188 7.82 13.13 5.67
CA ALA A 188 6.50 13.10 6.26
C ALA A 188 5.60 14.12 5.54
N PRO A 189 4.42 13.73 5.03
CA PRO A 189 3.43 14.72 4.65
C PRO A 189 2.92 15.43 5.90
N ALA A 190 2.16 16.51 5.71
CA ALA A 190 1.51 17.18 6.83
C ALA A 190 0.65 16.17 7.61
N PRO A 191 0.70 16.17 8.96
CA PRO A 191 -0.11 15.26 9.76
C PRO A 191 -1.58 15.36 9.38
N ARG A 192 -2.25 14.22 9.30
CA ARG A 192 -3.68 14.12 8.95
C ARG A 192 -4.03 14.69 7.57
N SER A 193 -3.06 14.80 6.66
CA SER A 193 -3.34 15.23 5.29
C SER A 193 -4.26 14.26 4.56
N ARG A 194 -4.96 14.80 3.57
CA ARG A 194 -5.72 14.06 2.57
C ARG A 194 -4.94 14.19 1.27
N ALA A 195 -4.08 13.20 1.03
CA ALA A 195 -3.05 13.24 0.01
C ALA A 195 -3.55 12.64 -1.31
N LEU A 196 -3.64 13.46 -2.36
CA LEU A 196 -3.97 13.02 -3.72
C LEU A 196 -2.68 12.64 -4.46
N ARG A 197 -2.61 11.40 -4.94
CA ARG A 197 -1.43 10.82 -5.60
C ARG A 197 -1.81 10.08 -6.88
N ALA A 198 -1.00 10.25 -7.92
CA ALA A 198 -1.08 9.43 -9.12
C ALA A 198 -0.42 8.08 -8.88
N ALA A 199 -1.07 7.01 -9.32
CA ALA A 199 -0.43 5.73 -9.53
C ALA A 199 0.61 5.85 -10.65
N SER A 200 1.83 5.34 -10.41
CA SER A 200 2.83 5.20 -11.47
C SER A 200 2.27 4.38 -12.64
N PRO A 201 2.60 4.74 -13.90
CA PRO A 201 2.20 3.94 -15.05
C PRO A 201 2.90 2.57 -15.02
N GLY A 202 2.17 1.52 -15.42
CA GLY A 202 2.71 0.17 -15.44
C GLY A 202 2.63 -0.50 -14.07
N ARG A 203 3.78 -0.91 -13.51
CA ARG A 203 3.88 -1.66 -12.25
C ARG A 203 4.22 -0.75 -11.08
N VAL A 204 3.78 -1.16 -9.89
CA VAL A 204 4.08 -0.47 -8.64
C VAL A 204 5.58 -0.40 -8.44
N THR A 205 6.04 0.75 -7.96
CA THR A 205 7.43 0.99 -7.60
C THR A 205 7.61 1.02 -6.09
N ALA A 206 8.86 0.89 -5.63
CA ALA A 206 9.18 1.09 -4.21
C ALA A 206 8.77 2.50 -3.72
N ALA A 207 8.83 3.51 -4.60
CA ALA A 207 8.44 4.88 -4.26
C ALA A 207 6.91 5.02 -4.06
N ASP A 208 6.09 4.36 -4.90
CA ASP A 208 4.63 4.35 -4.73
C ASP A 208 4.24 3.77 -3.36
N LEU A 209 4.84 2.62 -3.01
CA LEU A 209 4.58 1.94 -1.75
C LEU A 209 5.05 2.76 -0.54
N ALA A 210 6.27 3.32 -0.60
CA ALA A 210 6.82 4.15 0.47
C ALA A 210 5.99 5.42 0.68
N THR A 211 5.51 6.05 -0.40
CA THR A 211 4.61 7.20 -0.35
C THR A 211 3.28 6.85 0.32
N ALA A 212 2.65 5.75 -0.12
CA ALA A 212 1.38 5.31 0.43
C ALA A 212 1.46 5.04 1.94
N VAL A 213 2.48 4.31 2.41
CA VAL A 213 2.64 4.07 3.86
C VAL A 213 3.09 5.30 4.63
N GLY A 214 3.87 6.20 4.02
CA GLY A 214 4.26 7.47 4.64
C GLY A 214 3.05 8.35 4.95
N VAL A 215 2.07 8.41 4.03
CA VAL A 215 0.78 9.11 4.24
C VAL A 215 0.02 8.49 5.41
N LEU A 216 -0.16 7.16 5.42
CA LEU A 216 -0.87 6.48 6.50
C LEU A 216 -0.16 6.62 7.85
N ALA A 217 1.17 6.60 7.86
CA ALA A 217 2.00 6.75 9.05
C ALA A 217 1.96 8.17 9.65
N ALA A 218 1.70 9.20 8.84
CA ALA A 218 1.43 10.56 9.30
C ALA A 218 -0.02 10.77 9.80
N ASP A 219 -0.73 9.68 10.10
CA ASP A 219 -2.18 9.65 10.35
C ASP A 219 -2.99 10.29 9.20
N GLY A 220 -2.46 10.31 7.99
CA GLY A 220 -3.13 10.84 6.81
C GLY A 220 -4.14 9.85 6.20
N SER A 221 -4.66 10.27 5.06
CA SER A 221 -5.59 9.52 4.22
C SER A 221 -5.16 9.64 2.75
N LEU A 222 -4.98 8.50 2.09
CA LEU A 222 -4.55 8.45 0.69
C LEU A 222 -5.75 8.52 -0.25
N VAL A 223 -5.69 9.40 -1.25
CA VAL A 223 -6.53 9.37 -2.45
C VAL A 223 -5.62 8.98 -3.62
N LEU A 224 -5.73 7.74 -4.07
CA LEU A 224 -4.93 7.21 -5.16
C LEU A 224 -5.77 7.19 -6.44
N VAL A 225 -5.27 7.80 -7.52
CA VAL A 225 -5.91 7.76 -8.83
C VAL A 225 -5.10 6.87 -9.78
N SER A 226 -5.75 6.09 -10.63
CA SER A 226 -5.08 5.31 -11.68
C SER A 226 -4.28 6.21 -12.61
N ALA A 227 -3.24 5.68 -13.26
CA ALA A 227 -2.42 6.47 -14.18
C ALA A 227 -3.25 7.09 -15.33
N ARG A 228 -4.25 6.38 -15.84
CA ARG A 228 -5.15 6.89 -16.89
C ARG A 228 -6.06 8.00 -16.34
N THR A 229 -6.63 7.81 -15.16
CA THR A 229 -7.48 8.82 -14.52
C THR A 229 -6.67 10.06 -14.13
N ALA A 230 -5.42 9.89 -13.68
CA ALA A 230 -4.49 10.99 -13.44
C ALA A 230 -4.26 11.83 -14.70
N GLY A 231 -3.97 11.20 -15.84
CA GLY A 231 -3.82 11.90 -17.12
C GLY A 231 -5.09 12.67 -17.50
N ALA A 232 -6.26 12.06 -17.35
CA ALA A 232 -7.53 12.73 -17.63
C ALA A 232 -7.86 13.88 -16.66
N LEU A 233 -7.35 13.85 -15.43
CA LEU A 233 -7.46 14.97 -14.47
C LEU A 233 -6.48 16.08 -14.81
N HIS A 234 -5.28 15.75 -15.26
CA HIS A 234 -4.28 16.72 -15.71
C HIS A 234 -4.78 17.52 -16.91
N ASP A 235 -5.46 16.86 -17.86
CA ASP A 235 -5.99 17.48 -19.06
C ASP A 235 -7.31 18.27 -18.84
N ASP A 236 -7.98 18.09 -17.69
CA ASP A 236 -9.25 18.75 -17.34
C ASP A 236 -9.18 19.36 -15.93
N ALA A 237 -8.69 20.61 -15.87
CA ALA A 237 -8.55 21.37 -14.64
C ALA A 237 -9.86 21.48 -13.84
N ALA A 238 -11.01 21.62 -14.51
CA ALA A 238 -12.29 21.72 -13.83
C ALA A 238 -12.69 20.39 -13.18
N ARG A 239 -12.38 19.25 -13.82
CA ARG A 239 -12.58 17.91 -13.24
C ARG A 239 -11.65 17.69 -12.06
N HIS A 240 -10.39 18.12 -12.18
CA HIS A 240 -9.42 18.07 -11.10
C HIS A 240 -9.88 18.87 -9.86
N GLU A 241 -10.28 20.14 -10.04
CA GLU A 241 -10.82 20.99 -8.97
C GLU A 241 -12.05 20.36 -8.29
N ARG A 242 -12.95 19.73 -9.07
CA ARG A 242 -14.10 19.01 -8.52
C ARG A 242 -13.68 17.84 -7.63
N LEU A 243 -12.67 17.07 -8.04
CA LEU A 243 -12.15 15.96 -7.24
C LEU A 243 -11.50 16.45 -5.95
N VAL A 244 -10.64 17.46 -6.04
CA VAL A 244 -9.97 18.10 -4.89
C VAL A 244 -10.99 18.58 -3.87
N ALA A 245 -12.03 19.28 -4.34
CA ALA A 245 -13.11 19.77 -3.49
C ALA A 245 -13.95 18.62 -2.90
N GLN A 246 -14.32 17.63 -3.70
CA GLN A 246 -15.14 16.49 -3.26
C GLN A 246 -14.44 15.69 -2.15
N GLU A 247 -13.15 15.43 -2.32
CA GLU A 247 -12.38 14.59 -1.41
C GLU A 247 -11.73 15.39 -0.27
N ASN A 248 -11.89 16.71 -0.25
CA ASN A 248 -11.24 17.65 0.69
C ASN A 248 -9.72 17.47 0.71
N VAL A 249 -9.11 17.39 -0.48
CA VAL A 249 -7.66 17.21 -0.64
C VAL A 249 -6.92 18.40 -0.04
N THR A 250 -5.89 18.10 0.75
CA THR A 250 -5.04 19.09 1.44
C THR A 250 -3.57 18.99 1.04
N ASP A 251 -3.22 17.96 0.29
CA ASP A 251 -1.89 17.68 -0.22
C ASP A 251 -2.07 17.08 -1.62
N ASP A 252 -1.75 17.84 -2.66
CA ASP A 252 -2.05 17.50 -4.04
C ASP A 252 -0.78 17.48 -4.89
N ASP A 253 -0.41 16.28 -5.34
CA ASP A 253 0.78 16.07 -6.18
C ASP A 253 0.44 15.83 -7.66
N LEU A 254 -0.81 16.01 -8.10
CA LEU A 254 -1.17 15.87 -9.52
C LEU A 254 -0.81 17.12 -10.35
N VAL A 255 -0.60 18.25 -9.69
CA VAL A 255 -0.27 19.55 -10.33
C VAL A 255 1.24 19.79 -10.36
N THR A 256 2.01 19.07 -9.56
CA THR A 256 3.45 19.31 -9.35
C THR A 256 4.38 18.65 -10.36
N THR A 257 3.86 17.97 -11.40
CA THR A 257 4.64 17.60 -12.59
C THR A 257 4.90 18.85 -13.44
N THR A 258 5.67 19.78 -12.88
CA THR A 258 6.45 20.72 -13.68
C THR A 258 7.42 19.86 -14.49
N VAL A 259 7.18 19.80 -15.80
CA VAL A 259 8.09 19.27 -16.80
C VAL A 259 9.47 19.86 -16.51
N TRP A 260 10.41 19.04 -16.02
CA TRP A 260 11.82 19.43 -16.02
C TRP A 260 12.42 19.02 -17.38
N PRO A 261 13.15 19.92 -18.06
CA PRO A 261 13.71 19.69 -19.38
C PRO A 261 14.73 18.54 -19.45
#